data_AF-A0A3L6EHA6-F1
#
_entry.id   AF-A0A3L6EHA6-F1
#
_cell.length_a   1.000
_cell.length_b   1.000
_cell.length_c   1.000
_cell.angle_alpha   90.00
_cell.angle_beta   90.00
_cell.angle_gamma   90.00
#
_symmetry.space_group_name_H-M   'P 1'
#
loop_
_entity.id
_entity.type
_entity.pdbx_description
1 polymer ?
#
loop_
_entity_poly.entity_id
_entity_poly.type
_entity_poly.pdbx_seq_one_letter_code
_entity_poly.pdbx_strand_id
1 'polypeptide(L)' 'MNLGDIKCEVFCNQVLRTVENFLALCASGYYVDTVFHRNIKGFMVAHYVGANNGPNANGSRFFITYAKQPF' A
#
# COMPACT_ATOMS: atom_id res chain seq x y z
N MET A 1 -0.94 21.42 0.18
CA MET A 1 -0.27 21.20 -1.13
C MET A 1 -0.06 19.71 -1.29
N ASN A 2 -0.30 19.20 -2.50
CA ASN A 2 0.00 17.81 -2.84
C ASN A 2 1.47 17.70 -3.29
N LEU A 3 2.09 16.54 -3.09
CA LEU A 3 3.50 16.29 -3.44
C LEU A 3 3.70 15.85 -4.90
N GLY A 4 2.63 15.84 -5.70
CA GLY A 4 2.61 15.36 -7.08
C GLY A 4 2.14 13.91 -7.22
N ASP A 5 2.24 13.40 -8.44
CA ASP A 5 1.75 12.07 -8.80
C ASP A 5 2.76 10.97 -8.45
N ILE A 6 2.24 9.82 -8.01
CA ILE A 6 3.02 8.60 -7.81
C ILE A 6 2.58 7.58 -8.86
N LYS A 7 3.51 7.15 -9.71
CA LYS A 7 3.32 6.05 -10.65
C LYS A 7 3.98 4.79 -10.11
N CYS A 8 3.22 3.70 -9.98
CA CYS A 8 3.72 2.41 -9.53
C CYS A 8 3.41 1.31 -10.55
N GLU A 9 4.26 0.29 -10.58
CA GLU A 9 4.04 -0.95 -11.32
C GLU A 9 3.57 -2.04 -10.36
N VAL A 10 2.70 -2.92 -10.84
CA VAL A 10 2.16 -4.03 -10.05
C VAL A 10 2.53 -5.36 -10.71
N PHE A 11 3.08 -6.30 -9.93
CA PHE A 11 3.49 -7.62 -10.42
C PHE A 11 2.31 -8.59 -10.53
N CYS A 12 1.44 -8.35 -11.52
CA CYS A 12 0.20 -9.11 -11.75
C CYS A 12 0.41 -10.63 -11.81
N ASN A 13 1.50 -11.06 -12.44
CA ASN A 13 1.76 -12.49 -12.66
C ASN A 13 2.24 -13.25 -11.39
N GLN A 14 2.64 -12.54 -10.34
CA GLN A 14 3.17 -13.14 -9.11
C GLN A 14 2.13 -13.25 -7.99
N VAL A 15 1.24 -12.24 -7.88
CA VAL A 15 0.32 -12.09 -6.75
C VAL A 15 -1.08 -11.68 -7.19
N LEU A 16 -1.69 -12.46 -8.09
CA LEU A 16 -2.99 -12.16 -8.74
C LEU A 16 -4.07 -11.67 -7.76
N ARG A 17 -4.33 -12.39 -6.66
CA ARG A 17 -5.35 -12.01 -5.67
C ARG A 17 -5.09 -10.64 -5.04
N THR A 18 -3.85 -10.32 -4.74
CA THR A 18 -3.46 -9.02 -4.16
C THR A 18 -3.62 -7.90 -5.19
N VAL A 19 -3.24 -8.17 -6.43
CA VAL A 19 -3.38 -7.22 -7.55
C VAL A 19 -4.85 -6.92 -7.82
N GLU A 20 -5.69 -7.95 -7.95
CA GLU A 20 -7.13 -7.81 -8.17
C GLU A 20 -7.77 -6.96 -7.07
N ASN A 21 -7.48 -7.26 -5.81
CA ASN A 21 -8.00 -6.48 -4.67
C ASN A 21 -7.53 -5.03 -4.71
N PHE A 22 -6.23 -4.78 -4.92
CA PHE A 22 -5.69 -3.42 -4.95
C PHE A 22 -6.27 -2.60 -6.10
N LEU A 23 -6.31 -3.16 -7.32
CA LEU A 23 -6.85 -2.47 -8.49
C LEU A 23 -8.36 -2.23 -8.37
N ALA A 24 -9.13 -3.17 -7.82
CA ALA A 24 -10.56 -2.98 -7.58
C ALA A 24 -10.84 -1.84 -6.59
N LEU A 25 -10.05 -1.74 -5.50
CA LEU A 25 -10.15 -0.63 -4.54
C LEU A 25 -9.73 0.72 -5.16
N CYS A 26 -8.71 0.73 -6.00
CA CYS A 26 -8.36 1.93 -6.78
C CYS A 26 -9.51 2.36 -7.70
N ALA A 27 -10.08 1.42 -8.46
CA ALA A 27 -11.14 1.68 -9.42
C ALA A 27 -12.46 2.15 -8.75
N SER A 28 -12.74 1.70 -7.52
CA SER A 28 -13.91 2.14 -6.76
C SER A 28 -13.73 3.52 -6.10
N GLY A 29 -12.55 4.11 -6.19
CA GLY A 29 -12.22 5.37 -5.50
C GLY A 29 -11.96 5.21 -4.00
N TYR A 30 -11.82 3.98 -3.49
CA TYR A 30 -11.64 3.71 -2.06
C TYR A 30 -10.44 4.44 -1.44
N TYR A 31 -9.37 4.65 -2.21
CA TYR A 31 -8.16 5.33 -1.76
C TYR A 31 -8.16 6.85 -1.99
N VAL A 32 -9.20 7.42 -2.57
CA VAL A 32 -9.32 8.88 -2.77
C VAL A 32 -9.42 9.57 -1.40
N ASP A 33 -8.76 10.72 -1.28
CA ASP A 33 -8.66 11.52 -0.05
C ASP A 33 -8.11 10.78 1.18
N THR A 34 -7.54 9.59 0.99
CA THR A 34 -6.96 8.88 2.11
C THR A 34 -5.51 9.26 2.33
N VAL A 35 -5.16 9.48 3.60
CA VAL A 35 -3.86 9.98 4.01
C VAL A 35 -2.92 8.85 4.44
N PHE A 36 -1.62 9.08 4.36
CA PHE A 36 -0.63 8.21 4.99
C PHE A 36 -0.59 8.48 6.49
N HIS A 37 -1.28 7.66 7.29
CA HIS A 37 -1.37 7.83 8.74
C HIS A 37 -0.05 7.57 9.48
N ARG A 38 0.90 6.83 8.88
CA ARG A 38 2.16 6.48 9.55
C ARG A 38 3.36 6.68 8.64
N ASN A 39 4.35 7.39 9.14
CA ASN A 39 5.66 7.58 8.52
C ASN A 39 6.75 7.16 9.51
N ILE A 40 7.53 6.12 9.20
CA ILE A 40 8.71 5.74 9.98
C ILE A 40 9.96 6.13 9.21
N LYS A 41 10.63 7.19 9.67
CA LYS A 41 11.88 7.69 9.09
C LYS A 41 12.90 6.55 8.90
N GLY A 42 13.42 6.44 7.68
CA GLY A 42 14.39 5.42 7.30
C GLY A 42 13.78 4.04 7.01
N PHE A 43 12.46 3.95 6.82
CA PHE A 43 11.80 2.68 6.55
C PHE A 43 10.65 2.79 5.55
N MET A 44 9.47 3.26 5.98
CA MET A 44 8.25 3.20 5.17
C MET A 44 7.22 4.27 5.54
N VAL A 45 6.35 4.57 4.58
CA VAL A 45 5.07 5.25 4.81
C VAL A 45 3.94 4.24 4.65
N ALA A 46 2.92 4.31 5.50
CA ALA A 46 1.78 3.40 5.47
C ALA A 46 0.48 4.20 5.48
N HIS A 47 -0.47 3.74 4.65
CA HIS A 47 -1.81 4.29 4.62
C HIS A 47 -2.44 4.15 6.00
N TYR A 48 -2.35 3.00 6.67
CA TYR A 48 -2.89 2.78 8.02
C TYR A 48 -1.96 1.93 8.89
N VAL A 49 -2.18 1.89 10.20
CA VAL A 49 -1.41 1.05 11.12
C VAL A 49 -1.73 -0.44 10.89
N GLY A 50 -0.68 -1.26 10.74
CA GLY A 50 -0.77 -2.72 10.66
C GLY A 50 -1.35 -3.22 9.34
N ALA A 51 -0.60 -3.16 8.23
CA ALA A 51 -1.09 -3.61 6.93
C ALA A 51 -1.65 -5.05 6.93
N ASN A 52 -1.07 -5.91 7.75
CA ASN A 52 -1.63 -7.20 8.15
C ASN A 52 -1.50 -7.38 9.67
N ASN A 53 -2.19 -8.38 10.24
CA ASN A 53 -2.12 -8.74 11.65
C ASN A 53 -1.81 -10.24 11.84
N GLY A 54 -0.92 -10.79 11.01
CA GLY A 54 -0.58 -12.21 10.98
C GLY A 54 -0.95 -12.92 9.67
N PRO A 55 -0.72 -14.24 9.59
CA PRO A 55 -0.99 -15.03 8.39
C PRO A 55 -2.44 -14.86 7.91
N ASN A 56 -2.62 -14.70 6.60
CA ASN A 56 -3.94 -14.56 5.95
C ASN A 56 -4.80 -13.38 6.43
N ALA A 57 -4.20 -12.35 7.04
CA ALA A 57 -4.91 -11.16 7.53
C ALA A 57 -4.74 -9.92 6.64
N ASN A 58 -4.51 -10.12 5.34
CA ASN A 58 -4.41 -9.03 4.36
C ASN A 58 -5.80 -8.43 4.07
N GLY A 59 -5.85 -7.11 3.90
CA GLY A 59 -7.06 -6.37 3.53
C GLY A 59 -6.75 -5.26 2.53
N SER A 60 -7.31 -4.07 2.75
CA SER A 60 -7.08 -2.88 1.90
C SER A 60 -5.83 -2.08 2.27
N ARG A 61 -5.20 -2.36 3.42
CA ARG A 61 -4.09 -1.56 3.95
C ARG A 61 -2.77 -1.96 3.29
N PHE A 62 -1.96 -0.96 2.93
CA PHE A 62 -0.63 -1.16 2.35
C PHE A 62 0.39 -0.13 2.87
N PHE A 63 1.66 -0.38 2.55
CA PHE A 63 2.77 0.54 2.84
C PHE A 63 3.74 0.60 1.66
N ILE A 64 4.49 1.69 1.57
CA ILE A 64 5.53 1.93 0.58
C ILE A 64 6.84 2.10 1.35
N THR A 65 7.82 1.25 1.06
CA THR A 65 9.17 1.37 1.61
C THR A 65 9.97 2.41 0.83
N TYR A 66 10.84 3.13 1.52
CA TYR A 66 11.81 4.06 0.92
C TYR A 66 13.23 3.84 1.47
N ALA A 67 13.42 2.74 2.20
CA ALA A 67 14.71 2.18 2.56
C ALA A 67 14.67 0.67 2.36
N LYS A 68 15.84 0.05 2.23
CA LYS A 68 15.95 -1.41 2.08
C LYS A 68 15.44 -2.09 3.36
N GLN A 69 14.49 -2.99 3.19
CA GLN A 69 13.93 -3.80 4.27
C GLN A 69 14.43 -5.25 4.08
N PRO A 70 15.34 -5.75 4.95
CA PRO A 70 15.87 -7.11 4.84
C PRO A 70 14.98 -8.17 5.51
N PHE A 71 13.90 -7.77 6.20
CA PHE A 71 12.95 -8.65 6.89
C PHE A 71 11.50 -8.30 6.58
#